data_AF-A0A1J0ES37-F1
#
_entry.id   AF-A0A1J0ES37-F1
#
_cell.length_a   1.000
_cell.length_b   1.000
_cell.length_c   1.000
_cell.angle_alpha   90.00
_cell.angle_beta   90.00
_cell.angle_gamma   90.00
#
_symmetry.space_group_name_H-M   'P 1'
#
loop_
_entity.id
_entity.type
_entity.pdbx_description
1 polymer ?
#
loop_
_entity_poly.entity_id
_entity_poly.type
_entity_poly.pdbx_seq_one_letter_code
_entity_poly.pdbx_strand_id
1 'polypeptide(L)'
;MAAEAEQVVLPSGKTASLATTHTLTAANDPTVKSVPVAEKKAIVFFIGGAADQEKYYFQGAFHNIDDARNILDKRISAMKPLSKKYTSWPKSYNDARGSGDIQTNFIANIPSKSCPVYIVGHSLGGWNGAHLSRILSEAGYTVKFLVTLDPVGEGFWVWMGSDIYKSEASPIAETWINIRANSSKPDASDGVAEFGGRWIITDGPTMNKTMDIHHASAGWMFIEPVQGTKSACDLIFDSINGIFGQ
;
A
#
# COMPACT_ATOMS: atom_id res chain seq x y z
N MET A 1 2.13 4.08 23.14
CA MET A 1 3.52 3.76 23.53
C MET A 1 3.59 2.25 23.66
N ALA A 2 4.27 1.57 22.74
CA ALA A 2 4.54 0.14 22.88
C ALA A 2 5.60 -0.03 23.98
N ALA A 3 5.32 -0.85 24.98
CA ALA A 3 6.30 -1.17 26.01
C ALA A 3 7.45 -1.96 25.37
N GLU A 4 8.68 -1.48 25.51
CA GLU A 4 9.87 -2.28 25.20
C GLU A 4 9.90 -3.49 26.14
N ALA A 5 10.12 -4.68 25.58
CA ALA A 5 10.24 -5.90 26.37
C ALA A 5 11.53 -5.83 27.21
N GLU A 6 11.37 -5.83 28.53
CA GLU A 6 12.47 -5.80 29.48
C GLU A 6 13.38 -7.03 29.28
N GLN A 7 14.66 -6.79 28.97
CA GLN A 7 15.66 -7.86 28.78
C GLN A 7 16.42 -8.11 30.08
N VAL A 8 16.63 -9.37 30.42
CA VAL A 8 17.43 -9.79 31.57
C VAL A 8 18.63 -10.60 31.12
N VAL A 9 19.80 -10.33 31.71
CA VAL A 9 21.03 -11.11 31.50
C VAL A 9 21.05 -12.28 32.48
N LEU A 10 21.10 -13.50 31.96
CA LEU A 10 21.19 -14.72 32.76
C LEU A 10 22.62 -14.91 33.31
N PRO A 11 22.80 -15.69 34.40
CA PRO A 11 24.12 -16.02 34.95
C PRO A 11 25.09 -16.68 33.94
N SER A 12 24.55 -17.21 32.83
CA SER A 12 25.31 -17.78 31.72
C SER A 12 25.82 -16.75 30.70
N GLY A 13 25.57 -15.45 30.91
CA GLY A 13 25.96 -14.36 30.01
C GLY A 13 25.05 -14.18 28.78
N LYS A 14 23.96 -14.96 28.66
CA LYS A 14 22.96 -14.83 27.59
C LYS A 14 21.84 -13.88 28.01
N THR A 15 21.33 -13.07 27.09
CA THR A 15 20.12 -12.26 27.28
C THR A 15 18.86 -13.06 26.98
N ALA A 16 17.82 -12.87 27.80
CA ALA A 16 16.48 -13.41 27.60
C ALA A 16 15.43 -12.29 27.69
N SER A 17 14.42 -12.37 26.83
CA SER A 17 13.26 -11.48 26.85
C SER A 17 12.24 -12.00 27.86
N LEU A 18 11.77 -11.17 28.79
CA LEU A 18 10.64 -11.52 29.64
C LEU A 18 9.39 -11.69 28.74
N ALA A 19 8.79 -12.87 28.77
CA ALA A 19 7.54 -13.11 28.06
C ALA A 19 6.48 -12.15 28.59
N THR A 20 5.88 -11.35 27.69
CA THR A 20 4.74 -10.49 28.04
C THR A 20 3.60 -11.38 28.51
N THR A 21 3.39 -11.43 29.82
CA THR A 21 2.26 -12.16 30.40
C THR A 21 1.01 -11.33 30.17
N HIS A 22 0.15 -11.78 29.25
CA HIS A 22 -1.25 -11.39 29.31
C HIS A 22 -1.79 -11.85 30.67
N THR A 23 -2.21 -10.90 31.51
CA THR A 23 -2.81 -11.22 32.81
C THR A 23 -4.13 -11.96 32.55
N LEU A 24 -4.08 -13.29 32.59
CA LEU A 24 -5.27 -14.12 32.62
C LEU A 24 -6.04 -13.81 33.89
N THR A 25 -7.35 -13.78 33.76
CA THR A 25 -8.23 -13.40 34.86
C THR A 25 -8.66 -14.66 35.59
N ALA A 26 -8.88 -14.55 36.90
CA ALA A 26 -9.25 -15.69 37.73
C ALA A 26 -10.50 -16.38 37.13
N ALA A 27 -10.52 -17.71 37.15
CA ALA A 27 -11.59 -18.53 36.57
C ALA A 27 -12.99 -18.22 37.14
N ASN A 28 -13.06 -17.52 38.27
CA ASN A 28 -14.28 -17.16 38.99
C ASN A 28 -14.66 -15.68 38.85
N ASP A 29 -14.08 -14.94 37.90
CA ASP A 29 -14.47 -13.55 37.64
C ASP A 29 -15.85 -13.52 36.95
N PRO A 30 -16.92 -13.03 37.61
CA PRO A 30 -18.27 -12.99 37.05
C PRO A 30 -18.47 -11.83 36.06
N THR A 31 -17.44 -11.00 35.84
CA THR A 31 -17.57 -9.84 34.95
C THR A 31 -17.57 -10.27 33.48
N VAL A 32 -18.66 -9.95 32.78
CA VAL A 32 -18.72 -10.09 31.32
C VAL A 32 -17.75 -9.09 30.70
N LYS A 33 -16.63 -9.60 30.19
CA LYS A 33 -15.64 -8.79 29.50
C LYS A 33 -16.12 -8.48 28.09
N SER A 34 -16.72 -7.30 27.91
CA SER A 34 -16.95 -6.78 26.57
C SER A 34 -15.61 -6.37 25.95
N VAL A 35 -15.10 -7.16 25.02
CA VAL A 35 -13.99 -6.72 24.17
C VAL A 35 -14.60 -5.87 23.05
N PRO A 36 -14.30 -4.57 22.95
CA PRO A 36 -14.78 -3.76 21.84
C PRO A 36 -14.24 -4.35 20.53
N VAL A 37 -15.13 -4.80 19.66
CA VAL A 37 -14.76 -5.27 18.33
C VAL A 37 -14.47 -4.05 17.48
N ALA A 38 -13.21 -3.90 17.05
CA ALA A 38 -12.82 -2.82 16.16
C ALA A 38 -13.69 -2.82 14.89
N GLU A 39 -14.20 -1.65 14.52
CA GLU A 39 -15.06 -1.52 13.36
C GLU A 39 -14.30 -1.90 12.08
N LYS A 40 -14.83 -2.88 11.35
CA LYS A 40 -14.27 -3.31 10.06
C LYS A 40 -14.46 -2.21 9.00
N LYS A 41 -13.38 -1.84 8.32
CA LYS A 41 -13.34 -0.82 7.26
C LYS A 41 -12.50 -1.29 6.07
N ALA A 42 -12.81 -0.80 4.87
CA ALA A 42 -11.91 -0.82 3.73
C ALA A 42 -10.80 0.21 3.95
N ILE A 43 -9.55 -0.25 3.89
CA ILE A 43 -8.35 0.57 4.09
C ILE A 43 -7.61 0.65 2.76
N VAL A 44 -7.51 1.85 2.19
CA VAL A 44 -6.83 2.06 0.91
C VAL A 44 -5.61 2.95 1.08
N PHE A 45 -4.44 2.44 0.71
CA PHE A 45 -3.20 3.21 0.68
C PHE A 45 -2.86 3.60 -0.75
N PHE A 46 -2.72 4.91 -0.97
CA PHE A 46 -2.29 5.50 -2.22
C PHE A 46 -0.83 5.95 -2.05
N ILE A 47 0.10 5.23 -2.65
CA ILE A 47 1.54 5.42 -2.42
C ILE A 47 2.18 6.10 -3.64
N GLY A 48 2.61 7.34 -3.45
CA GLY A 48 3.29 8.14 -4.46
C GLY A 48 4.76 7.78 -4.63
N GLY A 49 5.32 8.07 -5.79
CA GLY A 49 6.75 7.90 -6.07
C GLY A 49 7.64 9.01 -5.49
N ALA A 50 8.90 9.05 -5.93
CA ALA A 50 9.78 10.17 -5.61
C ALA A 50 9.21 11.49 -6.14
N ALA A 51 9.46 12.57 -5.39
CA ALA A 51 8.92 13.91 -5.65
C ALA A 51 7.37 13.99 -5.62
N ASP A 52 6.64 12.95 -5.17
CA ASP A 52 5.18 12.94 -5.29
C ASP A 52 4.50 13.56 -4.07
N GLN A 53 4.68 12.99 -2.87
CA GLN A 53 4.10 13.50 -1.61
C GLN A 53 5.05 14.46 -0.87
N GLU A 54 6.33 14.45 -1.24
CA GLU A 54 7.38 15.29 -0.70
C GLU A 54 8.35 15.70 -1.80
N LYS A 55 9.21 16.68 -1.52
CA LYS A 55 10.24 17.10 -2.48
C LYS A 55 11.35 16.06 -2.59
N TYR A 56 11.87 15.87 -3.80
CA TYR A 56 13.02 15.01 -4.08
C TYR A 56 13.94 15.68 -5.11
N TYR A 57 15.23 15.83 -4.79
CA TYR A 57 16.22 16.60 -5.57
C TYR A 57 15.68 17.94 -6.13
N PHE A 58 15.07 18.76 -5.25
CA PHE A 58 14.46 20.07 -5.57
C PHE A 58 13.23 20.03 -6.50
N GLN A 59 12.75 18.86 -6.88
CA GLN A 59 11.52 18.66 -7.64
C GLN A 59 10.36 18.24 -6.74
N GLY A 60 9.12 18.46 -7.20
CA GLY A 60 7.90 18.14 -6.45
C GLY A 60 7.54 19.14 -5.35
N ALA A 61 6.55 18.85 -4.51
CA ALA A 61 5.67 17.69 -4.54
C ALA A 61 4.68 17.76 -5.73
N PHE A 62 4.55 16.67 -6.51
CA PHE A 62 3.74 16.63 -7.73
C PHE A 62 2.31 16.13 -7.50
N HIS A 63 2.06 15.35 -6.45
CA HIS A 63 0.73 14.86 -6.07
C HIS A 63 0.00 14.06 -7.17
N ASN A 64 0.72 13.34 -8.04
CA ASN A 64 0.14 12.52 -9.10
C ASN A 64 -0.74 11.40 -8.53
N ILE A 65 -0.32 10.72 -7.44
CA ILE A 65 -1.14 9.66 -6.83
C ILE A 65 -2.45 10.20 -6.24
N ASP A 66 -2.50 11.48 -5.88
CA ASP A 66 -3.70 12.10 -5.31
C ASP A 66 -4.83 12.14 -6.34
N ASP A 67 -4.54 12.19 -7.64
CA ASP A 67 -5.56 12.08 -8.68
C ASP A 67 -6.28 10.74 -8.63
N ALA A 68 -5.55 9.62 -8.52
CA ALA A 68 -6.13 8.29 -8.39
C ALA A 68 -6.97 8.16 -7.11
N ARG A 69 -6.48 8.72 -6.00
CA ARG A 69 -7.19 8.79 -4.74
C ARG A 69 -8.49 9.57 -4.85
N ASN A 70 -8.42 10.79 -5.37
CA ASN A 70 -9.56 11.70 -5.48
C ASN A 70 -10.69 11.08 -6.32
N ILE A 71 -10.35 10.31 -7.36
CA ILE A 71 -11.33 9.58 -8.18
C ILE A 71 -12.09 8.55 -7.34
N LEU A 72 -11.39 7.68 -6.59
CA LEU A 72 -12.05 6.66 -5.76
C LEU A 72 -12.81 7.30 -4.58
N ASP A 73 -12.19 8.26 -3.88
CA ASP A 73 -12.76 8.97 -2.74
C ASP A 73 -14.08 9.64 -3.13
N LYS A 74 -14.12 10.33 -4.30
CA LYS A 74 -15.33 10.97 -4.82
C LYS A 74 -16.43 9.95 -5.08
N ARG A 75 -16.10 8.81 -5.67
CA ARG A 75 -17.07 7.75 -5.99
C ARG A 75 -17.63 7.10 -4.73
N ILE A 76 -16.78 6.79 -3.75
CA ILE A 76 -17.21 6.23 -2.45
C ILE A 76 -18.05 7.23 -1.67
N SER A 77 -17.67 8.51 -1.65
CA SER A 77 -18.38 9.57 -0.92
C SER A 77 -19.80 9.81 -1.44
N ALA A 78 -20.06 9.50 -2.72
CA ALA A 78 -21.41 9.54 -3.28
C ALA A 78 -22.35 8.47 -2.69
N MET A 79 -21.82 7.47 -1.96
CA MET A 79 -22.58 6.39 -1.32
C MET A 79 -22.43 6.44 0.20
N LYS A 80 -23.45 6.99 0.89
CA LYS A 80 -23.46 7.16 2.36
C LYS A 80 -23.11 5.89 3.18
N PRO A 81 -23.53 4.67 2.82
CA PRO A 81 -23.15 3.46 3.56
C PRO A 81 -21.64 3.19 3.48
N LEU A 82 -21.04 3.39 2.29
CA LEU A 82 -19.62 3.13 2.05
C LEU A 82 -18.72 4.17 2.70
N SER A 83 -19.14 5.44 2.70
CA SER A 83 -18.31 6.54 3.20
C SER A 83 -17.92 6.40 4.68
N LYS A 84 -18.73 5.68 5.49
CA LYS A 84 -18.40 5.39 6.90
C LYS A 84 -17.49 4.16 7.07
N LYS A 85 -17.49 3.27 6.08
CA LYS A 85 -16.78 1.99 6.07
C LYS A 85 -15.49 2.04 5.26
N TYR A 86 -15.05 3.23 4.86
CA TYR A 86 -13.92 3.44 3.99
C TYR A 86 -12.98 4.49 4.58
N THR A 87 -11.69 4.22 4.51
CA THR A 87 -10.65 5.22 4.75
C THR A 87 -9.54 5.07 3.72
N SER A 88 -9.08 6.20 3.19
CA SER A 88 -7.91 6.26 2.32
C SER A 88 -6.84 7.21 2.86
N TRP A 89 -5.57 6.90 2.57
CA TRP A 89 -4.44 7.76 2.91
C TRP A 89 -3.47 7.87 1.73
N PRO A 90 -3.02 9.08 1.39
CA PRO A 90 -1.86 9.27 0.55
C PRO A 90 -0.59 9.03 1.40
N LYS A 91 0.41 8.39 0.81
CA LYS A 91 1.66 8.01 1.45
C LYS A 91 2.83 8.21 0.50
N SER A 92 3.99 8.50 1.06
CA SER A 92 5.24 8.48 0.30
C SER A 92 5.71 7.04 0.10
N TYR A 93 6.43 6.77 -0.98
CA TYR A 93 7.20 5.53 -1.10
C TYR A 93 8.15 5.31 0.09
N ASN A 94 8.71 6.39 0.66
CA ASN A 94 9.60 6.32 1.83
C ASN A 94 8.87 5.80 3.08
N ASP A 95 7.56 6.04 3.21
CA ASP A 95 6.79 5.52 4.36
C ASP A 95 6.71 3.98 4.34
N ALA A 96 6.78 3.38 3.15
CA ALA A 96 6.52 1.97 2.89
C ALA A 96 7.78 1.10 3.02
N ARG A 97 8.78 1.56 3.78
CA ARG A 97 10.04 0.85 4.01
C ARG A 97 10.54 1.04 5.43
N GLY A 98 11.14 -0.01 5.99
CA GLY A 98 11.59 -0.02 7.38
C GLY A 98 10.44 -0.41 8.33
N SER A 99 10.73 -1.25 9.32
CA SER A 99 9.68 -1.80 10.20
C SER A 99 8.97 -0.72 11.03
N GLY A 100 9.71 0.32 11.47
CA GLY A 100 9.15 1.43 12.25
C GLY A 100 8.19 2.30 11.44
N ASP A 101 8.57 2.65 10.21
CA ASP A 101 7.73 3.46 9.33
C ASP A 101 6.53 2.68 8.85
N ILE A 102 6.69 1.40 8.48
CA ILE A 102 5.56 0.53 8.12
C ILE A 102 4.57 0.41 9.28
N GLN A 103 5.08 0.24 10.50
CA GLN A 103 4.22 0.18 11.69
C GLN A 103 3.42 1.47 11.88
N THR A 104 4.08 2.62 11.76
CA THR A 104 3.49 3.94 12.03
C THR A 104 2.55 4.38 10.91
N ASN A 105 2.94 4.20 9.66
CA ASN A 105 2.27 4.75 8.50
C ASN A 105 1.21 3.82 7.91
N PHE A 106 1.29 2.51 8.12
CA PHE A 106 0.36 1.54 7.54
C PHE A 106 -0.36 0.74 8.61
N ILE A 107 0.38 -0.01 9.45
CA ILE A 107 -0.23 -0.96 10.39
C ILE A 107 -1.10 -0.23 11.43
N ALA A 108 -0.63 0.88 12.00
CA ALA A 108 -1.39 1.65 12.98
C ALA A 108 -2.71 2.25 12.42
N ASN A 109 -2.83 2.34 11.09
CA ASN A 109 -4.03 2.84 10.41
C ASN A 109 -5.03 1.74 10.05
N ILE A 110 -4.70 0.47 10.30
CA ILE A 110 -5.59 -0.67 10.05
C ILE A 110 -6.24 -1.09 11.38
N PRO A 111 -7.55 -0.85 11.60
CA PRO A 111 -8.18 -1.10 12.91
C PRO A 111 -8.11 -2.56 13.38
N SER A 112 -8.11 -3.51 12.45
CA SER A 112 -7.97 -4.94 12.73
C SER A 112 -7.58 -5.72 11.49
N LYS A 113 -7.04 -6.94 11.68
CA LYS A 113 -6.67 -7.84 10.57
C LYS A 113 -7.85 -8.29 9.70
N SER A 114 -9.09 -8.10 10.16
CA SER A 114 -10.29 -8.42 9.35
C SER A 114 -10.63 -7.32 8.34
N CYS A 115 -9.98 -6.16 8.42
CA CYS A 115 -10.13 -5.07 7.46
C CYS A 115 -9.49 -5.43 6.13
N PRO A 116 -10.22 -5.38 4.99
CA PRO A 116 -9.61 -5.53 3.68
C PRO A 116 -8.69 -4.35 3.37
N VAL A 117 -7.47 -4.65 2.94
CA VAL A 117 -6.46 -3.65 2.56
C VAL A 117 -6.33 -3.60 1.05
N TYR A 118 -6.21 -2.39 0.50
CA TYR A 118 -6.00 -2.12 -0.91
C TYR A 118 -4.78 -1.20 -1.04
N ILE A 119 -3.88 -1.50 -1.96
CA ILE A 119 -2.66 -0.72 -2.19
C ILE A 119 -2.69 -0.27 -3.65
N VAL A 120 -2.56 1.03 -3.88
CA VAL A 120 -2.39 1.63 -5.20
C VAL A 120 -1.09 2.42 -5.17
N GLY A 121 -0.06 1.92 -5.85
CA GLY A 121 1.26 2.54 -5.86
C GLY A 121 1.64 3.04 -7.24
N HIS A 122 2.14 4.27 -7.33
CA HIS A 122 2.63 4.88 -8.57
C HIS A 122 4.15 5.01 -8.54
N SER A 123 4.82 4.73 -9.67
CA SER A 123 6.27 4.91 -9.80
C SER A 123 7.02 4.14 -8.68
N LEU A 124 7.90 4.77 -7.90
CA LEU A 124 8.56 4.12 -6.75
C LEU A 124 7.58 3.66 -5.66
N GLY A 125 6.43 4.32 -5.53
CA GLY A 125 5.35 3.87 -4.65
C GLY A 125 4.74 2.54 -5.12
N GLY A 126 4.78 2.26 -6.43
CA GLY A 126 4.43 0.95 -6.98
C GLY A 126 5.41 -0.14 -6.54
N TRP A 127 6.71 0.15 -6.59
CA TRP A 127 7.75 -0.78 -6.13
C TRP A 127 7.69 -1.02 -4.62
N ASN A 128 7.72 0.02 -3.78
CA ASN A 128 7.64 -0.16 -2.33
C ASN A 128 6.27 -0.71 -1.89
N GLY A 129 5.18 -0.32 -2.56
CA GLY A 129 3.84 -0.88 -2.33
C GLY A 129 3.77 -2.39 -2.62
N ALA A 130 4.51 -2.86 -3.63
CA ALA A 130 4.63 -4.27 -3.94
C ALA A 130 5.33 -5.05 -2.81
N HIS A 131 6.40 -4.51 -2.22
CA HIS A 131 7.02 -5.08 -1.01
C HIS A 131 6.09 -5.04 0.21
N LEU A 132 5.42 -3.91 0.42
CA LEU A 132 4.46 -3.75 1.51
C LEU A 132 3.35 -4.79 1.45
N SER A 133 2.87 -5.14 0.24
CA SER A 133 1.82 -6.17 0.06
C SER A 133 2.22 -7.52 0.68
N ARG A 134 3.48 -7.94 0.49
CA ARG A 134 4.02 -9.15 1.12
C ARG A 134 4.12 -8.97 2.64
N ILE A 135 4.70 -7.87 3.10
CA ILE A 135 4.92 -7.63 4.54
C ILE A 135 3.60 -7.66 5.31
N LEU A 136 2.56 -7.01 4.78
CA LEU A 136 1.23 -7.02 5.38
C LEU A 136 0.61 -8.43 5.33
N SER A 137 0.73 -9.13 4.21
CA SER A 137 0.20 -10.49 4.07
C SER A 137 0.86 -11.49 5.04
N GLU A 138 2.18 -11.44 5.17
CA GLU A 138 2.94 -12.27 6.11
C GLU A 138 2.64 -11.91 7.57
N ALA A 139 2.31 -10.64 7.85
CA ALA A 139 1.79 -10.20 9.14
C ALA A 139 0.32 -10.60 9.38
N GLY A 140 -0.34 -11.24 8.41
CA GLY A 140 -1.71 -11.78 8.51
C GLY A 140 -2.82 -10.79 8.16
N TYR A 141 -2.53 -9.71 7.47
CA TYR A 141 -3.54 -8.83 6.86
C TYR A 141 -3.96 -9.37 5.49
N THR A 142 -5.21 -9.13 5.10
CA THR A 142 -5.69 -9.48 3.76
C THR A 142 -5.53 -8.30 2.81
N VAL A 143 -4.54 -8.39 1.91
CA VAL A 143 -4.40 -7.46 0.78
C VAL A 143 -5.30 -7.94 -0.36
N LYS A 144 -6.44 -7.27 -0.55
CA LYS A 144 -7.42 -7.58 -1.60
C LYS A 144 -6.91 -7.18 -2.98
N PHE A 145 -6.35 -5.97 -3.08
CA PHE A 145 -5.79 -5.46 -4.32
C PHE A 145 -4.40 -4.87 -4.08
N LEU A 146 -3.49 -5.22 -4.97
CA LEU A 146 -2.31 -4.43 -5.29
C LEU A 146 -2.49 -3.88 -6.71
N VAL A 147 -2.39 -2.57 -6.87
CA VAL A 147 -2.37 -1.91 -8.18
C VAL A 147 -1.06 -1.16 -8.32
N THR A 148 -0.25 -1.53 -9.31
CA THR A 148 1.03 -0.86 -9.63
C THR A 148 0.86 -0.04 -10.90
N LEU A 149 1.02 1.29 -10.78
CA LEU A 149 0.87 2.28 -11.85
C LEU A 149 2.26 2.75 -12.29
N ASP A 150 2.67 2.27 -13.46
CA ASP A 150 4.01 2.40 -14.05
C ASP A 150 5.14 2.29 -13.02
N PRO A 151 5.28 1.14 -12.33
CA PRO A 151 6.22 1.00 -11.23
C PRO A 151 7.66 1.13 -11.70
N VAL A 152 8.48 1.82 -10.92
CA VAL A 152 9.92 1.97 -11.15
C VAL A 152 10.67 1.64 -9.87
N GLY A 153 11.90 1.15 -9.99
CA GLY A 153 12.67 0.70 -8.83
C GLY A 153 13.88 -0.16 -9.15
N GLU A 154 14.16 -0.45 -10.42
CA GLU A 154 15.32 -1.25 -10.83
C GLU A 154 16.56 -0.39 -11.14
N GLY A 155 16.43 0.94 -11.16
CA GLY A 155 17.49 1.86 -11.52
C GLY A 155 18.60 1.93 -10.47
N PHE A 156 19.84 1.64 -10.86
CA PHE A 156 21.01 1.68 -9.98
C PHE A 156 21.18 3.02 -9.23
N TRP A 157 20.92 4.15 -9.89
CA TRP A 157 21.00 5.47 -9.28
C TRP A 157 19.92 5.72 -8.23
N VAL A 158 18.73 5.14 -8.42
CA VAL A 158 17.66 5.20 -7.43
C VAL A 158 18.02 4.39 -6.19
N TRP A 159 18.68 3.23 -6.34
CA TRP A 159 19.16 2.41 -5.22
C TRP A 159 20.21 3.12 -4.33
N MET A 160 20.95 4.09 -4.89
CA MET A 160 21.96 4.85 -4.14
C MET A 160 21.38 6.08 -3.44
N GLY A 161 20.33 6.68 -3.99
CA GLY A 161 19.77 7.96 -3.50
C GLY A 161 18.39 7.87 -2.84
N SER A 162 17.74 6.71 -2.83
CA SER A 162 16.34 6.58 -2.41
C SER A 162 16.14 5.43 -1.43
N ASP A 163 15.17 5.57 -0.53
CA ASP A 163 14.82 4.51 0.40
C ASP A 163 13.91 3.47 -0.27
N ILE A 164 14.50 2.62 -1.12
CA ILE A 164 13.79 1.55 -1.83
C ILE A 164 14.44 0.18 -1.67
N TYR A 165 13.62 -0.87 -1.73
CA TYR A 165 14.07 -2.26 -1.65
C TYR A 165 15.01 -2.61 -2.80
N LYS A 166 16.15 -3.22 -2.47
CA LYS A 166 17.21 -3.58 -3.43
C LYS A 166 16.99 -4.93 -4.10
N SER A 167 16.09 -5.73 -3.56
CA SER A 167 15.65 -6.99 -4.15
C SER A 167 14.32 -6.77 -4.85
N GLU A 168 14.07 -7.48 -5.95
CA GLU A 168 12.76 -7.47 -6.60
C GLU A 168 11.65 -7.86 -5.62
N ALA A 169 10.48 -7.22 -5.76
CA ALA A 169 9.31 -7.59 -4.98
C ALA A 169 8.78 -8.94 -5.45
N SER A 170 8.30 -9.76 -4.52
CA SER A 170 7.39 -10.86 -4.85
C SER A 170 6.07 -10.59 -4.13
N PRO A 171 5.13 -9.92 -4.80
CA PRO A 171 3.91 -9.42 -4.16
C PRO A 171 3.00 -10.52 -3.66
N ILE A 172 2.22 -10.22 -2.63
CA ILE A 172 1.13 -11.08 -2.15
C ILE A 172 -0.13 -10.22 -2.05
N ALA A 173 -1.10 -10.50 -2.93
CA ALA A 173 -2.43 -9.93 -2.94
C ALA A 173 -3.39 -10.93 -3.58
N GLU A 174 -4.68 -10.86 -3.23
CA GLU A 174 -5.69 -11.70 -3.91
C GLU A 174 -5.84 -11.32 -5.39
N THR A 175 -5.69 -10.03 -5.71
CA THR A 175 -5.67 -9.53 -7.08
C THR A 175 -4.53 -8.53 -7.22
N TRP A 176 -3.66 -8.76 -8.20
CA TRP A 176 -2.60 -7.82 -8.58
C TRP A 176 -2.85 -7.31 -10.00
N ILE A 177 -3.02 -5.99 -10.13
CA ILE A 177 -3.15 -5.29 -11.41
C ILE A 177 -1.86 -4.50 -11.63
N ASN A 178 -1.13 -4.83 -12.69
CA ASN A 178 -0.02 -4.03 -13.15
C ASN A 178 -0.41 -3.23 -14.39
N ILE A 179 -0.10 -1.94 -14.40
CA ILE A 179 -0.33 -1.04 -15.51
C ILE A 179 0.99 -0.34 -15.83
N ARG A 180 1.47 -0.45 -17.06
CA ARG A 180 2.67 0.21 -17.56
C ARG A 180 2.29 1.39 -18.46
N ALA A 181 2.92 2.53 -18.24
CA ALA A 181 2.83 3.68 -19.12
C ALA A 181 3.86 3.54 -20.25
N ASN A 182 3.43 3.76 -21.49
CA ASN A 182 4.29 3.69 -22.66
C ASN A 182 3.80 4.67 -23.74
N SER A 183 3.96 5.96 -23.46
CA SER A 183 3.55 7.04 -24.37
C SER A 183 4.25 6.95 -25.73
N SER A 184 3.48 7.03 -26.80
CA SER A 184 3.94 7.16 -28.19
C SER A 184 4.54 8.53 -28.48
N LYS A 185 4.31 9.51 -27.60
CA LYS A 185 4.90 10.85 -27.64
C LYS A 185 5.44 11.22 -26.25
N PRO A 186 6.60 10.68 -25.83
CA PRO A 186 7.10 10.83 -24.46
C PRO A 186 7.28 12.29 -24.02
N ASP A 187 7.05 12.55 -22.74
CA ASP A 187 7.35 13.82 -22.08
C ASP A 187 8.45 13.68 -21.01
N ALA A 188 8.67 14.73 -20.22
CA ALA A 188 9.69 14.73 -19.17
C ALA A 188 9.44 13.65 -18.09
N SER A 189 8.18 13.31 -17.81
CA SER A 189 7.83 12.31 -16.81
C SER A 189 8.21 10.89 -17.27
N ASP A 190 8.12 10.60 -18.56
CA ASP A 190 8.57 9.32 -19.12
C ASP A 190 10.09 9.16 -18.99
N GLY A 191 10.85 10.26 -19.09
CA GLY A 191 12.29 10.27 -18.80
C GLY A 191 12.62 9.96 -17.33
N VAL A 192 11.79 10.43 -16.38
CA VAL A 192 11.91 10.05 -14.95
C VAL A 192 11.69 8.56 -14.77
N ALA A 193 10.73 7.96 -15.50
CA ALA A 193 10.47 6.54 -15.43
C ALA A 193 11.67 5.70 -15.91
N GLU A 194 12.24 6.08 -17.07
CA GLU A 194 13.44 5.43 -17.62
C GLU A 194 14.64 5.57 -16.68
N PHE A 195 14.89 6.77 -16.14
CA PHE A 195 15.95 6.99 -15.14
C PHE A 195 15.73 6.15 -13.87
N GLY A 196 14.46 6.01 -13.47
CA GLY A 196 14.05 5.23 -12.31
C GLY A 196 14.29 3.72 -12.44
N GLY A 197 14.56 3.24 -13.67
CA GLY A 197 14.55 1.82 -14.02
C GLY A 197 13.14 1.26 -13.88
N ARG A 198 12.37 1.35 -14.97
CA ARG A 198 11.03 0.75 -15.06
C ARG A 198 11.09 -0.72 -14.69
N TRP A 199 10.25 -1.13 -13.74
CA TRP A 199 10.13 -2.54 -13.39
C TRP A 199 9.31 -3.26 -14.46
N ILE A 200 9.98 -4.06 -15.28
CA ILE A 200 9.34 -4.80 -16.38
C ILE A 200 8.75 -6.11 -15.85
N ILE A 201 7.52 -6.02 -15.34
CA ILE A 201 6.79 -7.17 -14.81
C ILE A 201 6.26 -8.02 -15.97
N THR A 202 6.75 -9.26 -16.07
CA THR A 202 6.35 -10.22 -17.12
C THR A 202 5.53 -11.39 -16.59
N ASP A 203 5.57 -11.66 -15.28
CA ASP A 203 4.84 -12.74 -14.61
C ASP A 203 4.35 -12.29 -13.22
N GLY A 204 3.28 -12.92 -12.72
CA GLY A 204 2.74 -12.69 -11.37
C GLY A 204 1.40 -11.93 -11.31
N PRO A 205 1.20 -10.78 -11.98
CA PRO A 205 -0.06 -10.05 -11.90
C PRO A 205 -1.25 -10.87 -12.41
N THR A 206 -2.39 -10.71 -11.73
CA THR A 206 -3.69 -11.19 -12.23
C THR A 206 -4.07 -10.50 -13.54
N MET A 207 -3.70 -9.23 -13.68
CA MET A 207 -3.90 -8.42 -14.87
C MET A 207 -2.64 -7.62 -15.14
N ASN A 208 -2.17 -7.62 -16.39
CA ASN A 208 -0.99 -6.86 -16.81
C ASN A 208 -1.33 -6.09 -18.10
N LYS A 209 -1.21 -4.76 -18.06
CA LYS A 209 -1.64 -3.88 -19.15
C LYS A 209 -0.56 -2.84 -19.45
N THR A 210 -0.36 -2.56 -20.74
CA THR A 210 0.41 -1.40 -21.19
C THR A 210 -0.54 -0.39 -21.84
N MET A 211 -0.35 0.89 -21.57
CA MET A 211 -1.19 1.98 -22.06
C MET A 211 -0.35 3.05 -22.74
N ASP A 212 -0.88 3.64 -23.82
CA ASP A 212 -0.28 4.80 -24.49
C ASP A 212 -0.59 6.06 -23.68
N ILE A 213 0.16 6.23 -22.59
CA ILE A 213 -0.01 7.31 -21.63
C ILE A 213 1.32 7.67 -20.99
N HIS A 214 1.41 8.88 -20.43
CA HIS A 214 2.59 9.38 -19.74
C HIS A 214 2.73 8.80 -18.34
N HIS A 215 3.97 8.62 -17.91
CA HIS A 215 4.31 8.16 -16.55
C HIS A 215 3.58 8.94 -15.45
N ALA A 216 3.50 10.26 -15.51
CA ALA A 216 2.87 11.07 -14.46
C ALA A 216 1.33 10.88 -14.34
N SER A 217 0.68 10.25 -15.32
CA SER A 217 -0.78 10.18 -15.42
C SER A 217 -1.41 9.08 -14.55
N ALA A 218 -1.10 9.06 -13.24
CA ALA A 218 -1.57 8.04 -12.30
C ALA A 218 -3.10 7.91 -12.26
N GLY A 219 -3.82 9.03 -12.21
CA GLY A 219 -5.30 9.02 -12.23
C GLY A 219 -5.86 8.37 -13.49
N TRP A 220 -5.30 8.67 -14.66
CA TRP A 220 -5.73 8.09 -15.93
C TRP A 220 -5.41 6.60 -16.03
N MET A 221 -4.19 6.18 -15.66
CA MET A 221 -3.86 4.75 -15.57
C MET A 221 -4.86 4.00 -14.67
N PHE A 222 -5.30 4.62 -13.58
CA PHE A 222 -6.22 4.00 -12.63
C PHE A 222 -7.67 3.83 -13.15
N ILE A 223 -8.11 4.66 -14.11
CA ILE A 223 -9.47 4.62 -14.68
C ILE A 223 -9.57 4.02 -16.08
N GLU A 224 -8.45 3.75 -16.74
CA GLU A 224 -8.45 3.07 -18.03
C GLU A 224 -8.82 1.59 -17.88
N PRO A 225 -9.57 0.99 -18.83
CA PRO A 225 -10.00 -0.40 -18.74
C PRO A 225 -8.82 -1.39 -18.73
N VAL A 226 -8.83 -2.28 -17.74
CA VAL A 226 -7.86 -3.38 -17.57
C VAL A 226 -8.50 -4.76 -17.73
N GLN A 227 -9.82 -4.87 -17.52
CA GLN A 227 -10.58 -6.12 -17.68
C GLN A 227 -11.96 -5.83 -18.29
N GLY A 228 -12.15 -6.17 -19.56
CA GLY A 228 -13.36 -5.81 -20.29
C GLY A 228 -13.53 -4.29 -20.31
N THR A 229 -14.64 -3.79 -19.76
CA THR A 229 -14.91 -2.34 -19.62
C THR A 229 -14.53 -1.79 -18.24
N LYS A 230 -13.99 -2.62 -17.34
CA LYS A 230 -13.66 -2.20 -15.96
C LYS A 230 -12.21 -1.78 -15.84
N SER A 231 -12.01 -0.67 -15.16
CA SER A 231 -10.72 -0.14 -14.72
C SER A 231 -10.27 -0.72 -13.37
N ALA A 232 -9.04 -0.43 -12.96
CA ALA A 232 -8.58 -0.76 -11.61
C ALA A 232 -9.44 -0.07 -10.53
N CYS A 233 -9.84 1.18 -10.75
CA CYS A 233 -10.79 1.90 -9.90
C CYS A 233 -12.14 1.18 -9.79
N ASP A 234 -12.70 0.73 -10.91
CA ASP A 234 -13.97 -0.02 -10.91
C ASP A 234 -13.89 -1.29 -10.09
N LEU A 235 -12.81 -2.06 -10.26
CA LEU A 235 -12.63 -3.33 -9.58
C LEU A 235 -12.45 -3.15 -8.06
N ILE A 236 -11.68 -2.14 -7.63
CA ILE A 236 -11.55 -1.80 -6.22
C ILE A 236 -12.89 -1.35 -5.65
N PHE A 237 -13.59 -0.45 -6.34
CA PHE A 237 -14.89 0.05 -5.91
C PHE A 237 -15.90 -1.09 -5.76
N ASP A 238 -16.00 -1.97 -6.75
CA ASP A 238 -16.92 -3.12 -6.72
C ASP A 238 -16.58 -4.07 -5.57
N SER A 239 -15.29 -4.27 -5.28
CA SER A 239 -14.85 -5.06 -4.13
C SER A 239 -15.30 -4.45 -2.81
N ILE A 240 -15.09 -3.14 -2.62
CA ILE A 240 -15.49 -2.42 -1.40
C ILE A 240 -17.02 -2.46 -1.27
N ASN A 241 -17.74 -2.17 -2.35
CA ASN A 241 -19.20 -2.18 -2.38
C ASN A 241 -19.78 -3.58 -2.11
N GLY A 242 -19.17 -4.64 -2.64
CA GLY A 242 -19.59 -6.01 -2.36
C GLY A 242 -19.46 -6.41 -0.88
N ILE A 243 -18.49 -5.84 -0.16
CA ILE A 243 -18.25 -6.12 1.26
C ILE A 243 -19.12 -5.24 2.18
N PHE A 244 -19.33 -3.97 1.83
CA PHE A 244 -19.90 -2.96 2.75
C PHE A 244 -21.16 -2.25 2.24
N GLY A 245 -21.56 -2.46 0.99
CA GLY A 245 -22.68 -1.77 0.35
C GLY A 245 -24.04 -2.47 0.49
N GLN A 246 -24.08 -3.59 1.23
CA GLN A 246 -25.31 -4.33 1.53
C GLN A 246 -26.04 -3.72 2.74
#